data_AF-A0A5E4IV60-F1
#
_entry.id   AF-A0A5E4IV60-F1
#
_cell.length_a   1.000
_cell.length_b   1.000
_cell.length_c   1.000
_cell.angle_alpha   90.00
_cell.angle_beta   90.00
_cell.angle_gamma   90.00
#
_symmetry.space_group_name_H-M   'P 1'
#
loop_
_entity.id
_entity.type
_entity.pdbx_description
1 polymer ?
#
loop_
_entity_poly.entity_id
_entity_poly.type
_entity_poly.pdbx_seq_one_letter_code
_entity_poly.pdbx_strand_id
1 'polypeptide(L)'
;MLIPGQVQRINVTAGWNAVAIYLKPKDPSASKYLKNKPYRGIFSIAGEGWNFGMKDAGMLNVTKFSPGEGYLIDSADNFTMEISGKPVDLPYRLDLHQGWNMIGLPVNKTVDLNNITVNAKHKRYRYPEAVQKGLLSAFIWKYEGLDWMHLGENESLVPGKAYLVEAMGDAKLEFR
;
A
#
# COMPACT_ATOMS: atom_id res chain seq x y z
N MET A 1 16.96 -10.62 -20.59
CA MET A 1 15.57 -10.45 -21.06
C MET A 1 15.10 -9.06 -20.66
N LEU A 2 14.84 -8.15 -21.61
CA LEU A 2 14.24 -6.84 -21.30
C LEU A 2 12.76 -7.06 -20.97
N ILE A 3 12.38 -6.88 -19.71
CA ILE A 3 10.96 -6.83 -19.34
C ILE A 3 10.40 -5.50 -19.89
N PRO A 4 9.37 -5.54 -20.76
CA PRO A 4 8.77 -4.33 -21.31
C PRO A 4 8.17 -3.49 -20.17
N GLY A 5 8.20 -2.16 -20.33
CA GLY A 5 7.55 -1.26 -19.38
C GLY A 5 6.05 -1.53 -19.32
N GLN A 6 5.48 -1.45 -18.12
CA GLN A 6 4.05 -1.58 -17.86
C GLN A 6 3.48 -0.24 -17.39
N VAL A 7 2.16 -0.10 -17.46
CA VAL A 7 1.43 1.05 -16.93
C VAL A 7 0.36 0.56 -15.96
N GLN A 8 0.43 1.01 -14.71
CA GLN A 8 -0.61 0.85 -13.72
C GLN A 8 -1.56 2.05 -13.83
N ARG A 9 -2.83 1.79 -14.11
CA ARG A 9 -3.88 2.83 -14.12
C ARG A 9 -4.60 2.82 -12.77
N ILE A 10 -4.63 3.97 -12.10
CA ILE A 10 -5.37 4.17 -10.85
C ILE A 10 -6.42 5.25 -11.12
N ASN A 11 -7.69 4.90 -10.95
CA ASN A 11 -8.78 5.87 -11.00
C ASN A 11 -9.05 6.34 -9.57
N VAL A 12 -8.95 7.64 -9.35
CA VAL A 12 -9.26 8.33 -8.10
C VAL A 12 -10.61 9.00 -8.29
N THR A 13 -11.57 8.72 -7.42
CA THR A 13 -12.88 9.39 -7.43
C THR A 13 -12.90 10.54 -6.44
N ALA A 14 -13.90 11.41 -6.52
CA ALA A 14 -14.20 12.38 -5.48
C ALA A 14 -14.35 11.67 -4.11
N GLY A 15 -13.84 12.29 -3.05
CA GLY A 15 -13.72 11.70 -1.72
C GLY A 15 -12.43 10.90 -1.52
N TRP A 16 -12.51 9.96 -0.58
CA TRP A 16 -11.37 9.18 -0.09
C TRP A 16 -11.13 7.92 -0.93
N ASN A 17 -9.86 7.65 -1.25
CA ASN A 17 -9.43 6.54 -2.09
C ASN A 17 -8.21 5.85 -1.48
N ALA A 18 -8.33 4.58 -1.07
CA ALA A 18 -7.20 3.78 -0.59
C ALA A 18 -6.56 3.03 -1.78
N VAL A 19 -5.39 3.49 -2.21
CA VAL A 19 -4.70 3.02 -3.42
C VAL A 19 -3.28 2.57 -3.10
N ALA A 20 -2.77 1.58 -3.83
CA ALA A 20 -1.39 1.11 -3.68
C ALA A 20 -0.69 0.99 -5.02
N ILE A 21 0.64 1.09 -5.01
CA ILE A 21 1.45 0.97 -6.22
C ILE A 21 2.04 -0.45 -6.32
N TYR A 22 1.86 -1.11 -7.45
CA TYR A 22 2.39 -2.46 -7.70
C TYR A 22 3.54 -2.50 -8.71
N LEU A 23 3.83 -1.37 -9.39
CA LEU A 23 4.98 -1.25 -10.29
C LEU A 23 6.10 -0.46 -9.63
N LYS A 24 7.35 -0.80 -9.93
CA LYS A 24 8.50 0.08 -9.71
C LYS A 24 8.40 1.25 -10.69
N PRO A 25 8.04 2.47 -10.25
CA PRO A 25 7.82 3.58 -11.17
C PRO A 25 9.13 3.99 -11.86
N LYS A 26 9.04 4.43 -13.12
CA LYS A 26 10.20 5.04 -13.81
C LYS A 26 10.60 6.35 -13.14
N ASP A 27 9.60 7.15 -12.77
CA ASP A 27 9.74 8.33 -11.95
C ASP A 27 8.86 8.13 -10.70
N PRO A 28 9.45 7.93 -9.51
CA PRO A 28 8.67 7.70 -8.30
C PRO A 28 8.07 8.98 -7.73
N SER A 29 8.42 10.17 -8.23
CA SER A 29 8.01 11.44 -7.62
C SER A 29 6.49 11.58 -7.59
N ALA A 30 5.90 11.80 -6.42
CA ALA A 30 4.44 11.93 -6.30
C ALA A 30 3.89 13.10 -7.14
N SER A 31 4.66 14.19 -7.22
CA SER A 31 4.36 15.36 -8.06
C SER A 31 4.21 15.01 -9.55
N LYS A 32 4.86 13.95 -10.04
CA LYS A 32 4.71 13.49 -11.44
C LYS A 32 3.27 13.12 -11.78
N TYR A 33 2.55 12.55 -10.83
CA TYR A 33 1.21 12.00 -11.03
C TYR A 33 0.10 12.88 -10.44
N LEU A 34 0.43 13.67 -9.42
CA LEU A 34 -0.54 14.48 -8.67
C LEU A 34 -0.52 15.97 -9.04
N LYS A 35 0.52 16.48 -9.72
CA LYS A 35 0.57 17.90 -10.09
C LYS A 35 -0.65 18.30 -10.93
N ASN A 36 -1.29 19.40 -10.54
CA ASN A 36 -2.51 19.95 -11.14
C ASN A 36 -3.73 19.01 -11.11
N LYS A 37 -3.70 17.95 -10.27
CA LYS A 37 -4.88 17.10 -10.05
C LYS A 37 -5.77 17.68 -8.96
N PRO A 38 -7.08 17.39 -8.98
CA PRO A 38 -8.05 17.92 -8.02
C PRO A 38 -7.99 17.23 -6.64
N TYR A 39 -6.83 16.69 -6.24
CA TYR A 39 -6.67 16.10 -4.91
C TYR A 39 -6.57 17.19 -3.82
N ARG A 40 -7.09 16.89 -2.64
CA ARG A 40 -7.03 17.71 -1.41
C ARG A 40 -5.91 17.25 -0.48
N GLY A 41 -5.62 15.95 -0.45
CA GLY A 41 -4.64 15.39 0.46
C GLY A 41 -4.16 14.00 0.08
N ILE A 42 -2.98 13.62 0.56
CA ILE A 42 -2.45 12.26 0.44
C ILE A 42 -1.76 11.85 1.74
N PHE A 43 -2.03 10.63 2.18
CA PHE A 43 -1.60 10.10 3.47
C PHE A 43 -1.00 8.70 3.27
N SER A 44 -0.03 8.36 4.11
CA SER A 44 0.44 6.99 4.32
C SER A 44 0.83 6.84 5.79
N ILE A 45 0.90 5.62 6.30
CA ILE A 45 1.26 5.35 7.69
C ILE A 45 2.20 4.16 7.75
N ALA A 46 3.24 4.30 8.56
CA ALA A 46 4.15 3.23 8.91
C ALA A 46 4.77 3.55 10.28
N GLY A 47 4.52 2.72 11.28
CA GLY A 47 5.07 2.90 12.63
C GLY A 47 4.13 3.66 13.59
N GLU A 48 4.71 4.41 14.52
CA GLU A 48 3.97 5.23 15.50
C GLU A 48 3.47 6.59 14.94
N GLY A 49 3.76 6.90 13.66
CA GLY A 49 3.49 8.21 13.06
C GLY A 49 2.56 8.19 11.85
N TRP A 50 1.63 9.15 11.80
CA TRP A 50 0.85 9.49 10.61
C TRP A 50 1.65 10.39 9.67
N ASN A 51 1.81 10.03 8.40
CA ASN A 51 2.31 10.98 7.40
C ASN A 51 1.11 11.71 6.76
N PHE A 52 0.94 13.00 7.12
CA PHE A 52 -0.19 13.85 6.75
C PHE A 52 0.06 14.72 5.50
N GLY A 53 -1.00 15.04 4.75
CA GLY A 53 -1.00 16.14 3.78
C GLY A 53 -2.41 16.67 3.49
N MET A 54 -2.65 17.97 3.73
CA MET A 54 -3.84 18.72 3.28
C MET A 54 -3.42 19.95 2.47
N LYS A 55 -4.26 20.37 1.52
CA LYS A 55 -3.92 21.35 0.47
C LYS A 55 -3.75 22.81 0.93
N ASP A 56 -4.25 23.21 2.10
CA ASP A 56 -4.31 24.64 2.45
C ASP A 56 -3.51 25.06 3.70
N ALA A 57 -2.70 24.18 4.25
CA ALA A 57 -1.67 24.52 5.22
C ALA A 57 -0.44 23.67 4.92
N GLY A 58 0.50 24.22 4.14
CA GLY A 58 1.54 23.47 3.45
C GLY A 58 2.19 22.37 4.28
N MET A 59 2.10 21.12 3.83
CA MET A 59 2.88 19.98 4.31
C MET A 59 2.77 18.80 3.32
N LEU A 60 3.85 18.58 2.55
CA LEU A 60 4.11 17.39 1.74
C LEU A 60 5.05 16.49 2.52
N ASN A 61 4.74 15.21 2.73
CA ASN A 61 5.80 14.21 2.91
C ASN A 61 5.58 12.84 2.27
N VAL A 62 4.54 12.66 1.44
CA VAL A 62 4.58 11.63 0.39
C VAL A 62 5.20 12.27 -0.85
N THR A 63 6.52 12.23 -0.91
CA THR A 63 7.28 12.79 -2.05
C THR A 63 7.54 11.76 -3.14
N LYS A 64 7.44 10.47 -2.79
CA LYS A 64 7.70 9.34 -3.66
C LYS A 64 6.66 8.25 -3.47
N PHE A 65 6.36 7.58 -4.56
CA PHE A 65 5.59 6.35 -4.60
C PHE A 65 6.52 5.14 -4.67
N SER A 66 6.28 4.18 -3.78
CA SER A 66 7.03 2.94 -3.68
C SER A 66 6.12 1.73 -3.94
N PRO A 67 6.62 0.66 -4.57
CA PRO A 67 5.85 -0.57 -4.70
C PRO A 67 5.51 -1.18 -3.34
N GLY A 68 4.30 -1.71 -3.20
CA GLY A 68 3.82 -2.36 -1.98
C GLY A 68 3.43 -1.40 -0.85
N GLU A 69 3.74 -0.11 -0.96
CA GLU A 69 3.19 0.90 -0.05
C GLU A 69 1.75 1.26 -0.46
N GLY A 70 0.92 1.50 0.55
CA GLY A 70 -0.43 2.01 0.37
C GLY A 70 -0.52 3.50 0.70
N TYR A 71 -1.48 4.16 0.06
CA TYR A 71 -1.75 5.57 0.16
C TYR A 71 -3.25 5.82 0.24
N LEU A 72 -3.65 6.77 1.09
CA LEU A 72 -5.01 7.28 1.15
C LEU A 72 -5.03 8.64 0.47
N ILE A 73 -5.83 8.80 -0.59
CA ILE A 73 -5.94 10.05 -1.35
C ILE A 73 -7.33 10.62 -1.15
N ASP A 74 -7.40 11.87 -0.68
CA ASP A 74 -8.63 12.65 -0.67
C ASP A 74 -8.69 13.51 -1.93
N SER A 75 -9.80 13.45 -2.67
CA SER A 75 -9.99 14.23 -3.90
C SER A 75 -11.28 15.04 -3.93
N ALA A 76 -11.20 16.23 -4.53
CA ALA A 76 -12.36 17.07 -4.80
C ALA A 76 -13.13 16.63 -6.06
N ASP A 77 -12.45 15.98 -7.02
CA ASP A 77 -13.05 15.50 -8.27
C ASP A 77 -12.30 14.25 -8.78
N ASN A 78 -12.87 13.59 -9.78
CA ASN A 78 -12.33 12.38 -10.38
C ASN A 78 -11.08 12.68 -11.21
N PHE A 79 -10.06 11.83 -11.10
CA PHE A 79 -8.92 11.84 -12.02
C PHE A 79 -8.28 10.47 -12.16
N THR A 80 -7.44 10.30 -13.17
CA THR A 80 -6.65 9.09 -13.37
C THR A 80 -5.16 9.40 -13.20
N MET A 81 -4.46 8.51 -12.50
CA MET A 81 -3.00 8.40 -12.49
C MET A 81 -2.56 7.23 -13.37
N GLU A 82 -1.56 7.46 -14.20
CA GLU A 82 -0.95 6.43 -15.06
C GLU A 82 0.53 6.25 -14.68
N ILE A 83 0.80 5.23 -13.87
CA ILE A 83 2.13 4.97 -13.33
C ILE A 83 2.87 4.04 -14.28
N SER A 84 3.75 4.62 -15.08
CA SER A 84 4.65 3.86 -15.96
C SER A 84 5.83 3.31 -15.16
N GLY A 85 6.09 2.02 -15.29
CA GLY A 85 7.10 1.35 -14.48
C GLY A 85 7.56 0.01 -15.07
N LYS A 86 8.28 -0.74 -14.26
CA LYS A 86 8.55 -2.16 -14.48
C LYS A 86 7.99 -2.96 -13.30
N PRO A 87 7.68 -4.25 -13.48
CA PRO A 87 7.45 -5.15 -12.35
C PRO A 87 8.62 -5.07 -11.35
N VAL A 88 8.33 -5.29 -10.07
CA VAL A 88 9.37 -5.45 -9.06
C VAL A 88 10.11 -6.78 -9.25
N ASP A 89 11.34 -6.84 -8.75
CA ASP A 89 12.06 -8.12 -8.63
C ASP A 89 11.47 -8.91 -7.45
N LEU A 90 11.28 -10.22 -7.66
CA LEU A 90 10.76 -11.13 -6.64
C LEU A 90 11.90 -12.03 -6.09
N PRO A 91 11.90 -12.34 -4.78
CA PRO A 91 10.92 -11.94 -3.78
C PRO A 91 11.01 -10.45 -3.42
N TYR A 92 9.86 -9.78 -3.33
CA TYR A 92 9.79 -8.39 -2.86
C TYR A 92 9.54 -8.36 -1.36
N ARG A 93 10.26 -7.51 -0.63
CA ARG A 93 10.10 -7.33 0.81
C ARG A 93 9.60 -5.93 1.12
N LEU A 94 8.44 -5.86 1.74
CA LEU A 94 7.89 -4.64 2.29
C LEU A 94 8.16 -4.62 3.79
N ASP A 95 8.81 -3.56 4.27
CA ASP A 95 9.06 -3.37 5.68
C ASP A 95 7.76 -2.97 6.40
N LEU A 96 7.54 -3.57 7.57
CA LEU A 96 6.52 -3.18 8.53
C LEU A 96 7.21 -2.63 9.77
N HIS A 97 6.70 -1.53 10.27
CA HIS A 97 7.11 -0.94 11.53
C HIS A 97 6.11 -1.30 12.63
N GLN A 98 6.55 -1.32 13.89
CA GLN A 98 5.64 -1.50 15.02
C GLN A 98 4.47 -0.50 14.97
N GLY A 99 3.23 -0.99 15.10
CA GLY A 99 2.00 -0.21 14.96
C GLY A 99 1.36 -0.37 13.59
N TRP A 100 0.61 0.64 13.16
CA TRP A 100 -0.15 0.60 11.92
C TRP A 100 0.74 0.84 10.69
N ASN A 101 0.45 0.09 9.63
CA ASN A 101 1.13 0.18 8.35
C ASN A 101 0.08 0.17 7.23
N MET A 102 0.18 1.13 6.31
CA MET A 102 -0.64 1.16 5.10
C MET A 102 0.13 0.49 3.96
N ILE A 103 -0.35 -0.69 3.59
CA ILE A 103 0.31 -1.59 2.65
C ILE A 103 -0.54 -1.81 1.41
N GLY A 104 0.07 -2.34 0.37
CA GLY A 104 -0.63 -2.97 -0.74
C GLY A 104 0.24 -4.05 -1.37
N LEU A 105 -0.17 -4.52 -2.54
CA LEU A 105 0.57 -5.56 -3.25
C LEU A 105 1.64 -4.96 -4.16
N PRO A 106 2.90 -5.42 -4.10
CA PRO A 106 3.96 -5.02 -5.02
C PRO A 106 3.92 -5.81 -6.35
N VAL A 107 2.78 -6.44 -6.67
CA VAL A 107 2.60 -7.30 -7.84
C VAL A 107 1.20 -7.09 -8.44
N ASN A 108 1.06 -7.23 -9.75
CA ASN A 108 -0.23 -7.14 -10.44
C ASN A 108 -0.98 -8.48 -10.45
N LYS A 109 -1.14 -9.10 -9.27
CA LYS A 109 -1.90 -10.34 -9.09
C LYS A 109 -2.53 -10.34 -7.70
N THR A 110 -3.73 -10.89 -7.57
CA THR A 110 -4.37 -11.11 -6.27
C THR A 110 -3.55 -12.10 -5.45
N VAL A 111 -3.38 -11.84 -4.14
CA VAL A 111 -2.58 -12.67 -3.23
C VAL A 111 -3.40 -13.01 -1.99
N ASP A 112 -3.55 -14.32 -1.78
CA ASP A 112 -4.10 -14.89 -0.55
C ASP A 112 -3.10 -14.71 0.61
N LEU A 113 -3.60 -14.41 1.82
CA LEU A 113 -2.75 -14.20 3.00
C LEU A 113 -1.88 -15.42 3.34
N ASN A 114 -2.36 -16.64 3.07
CA ASN A 114 -1.59 -17.88 3.25
C ASN A 114 -0.30 -17.92 2.42
N ASN A 115 -0.24 -17.14 1.34
CA ASN A 115 0.90 -17.05 0.43
C ASN A 115 1.87 -15.92 0.78
N ILE A 116 1.58 -15.12 1.81
CA ILE A 116 2.47 -14.06 2.29
C ILE A 116 3.38 -14.63 3.39
N THR A 117 4.69 -14.46 3.22
CA THR A 117 5.66 -14.78 4.27
C THR A 117 5.90 -13.56 5.14
N VAL A 118 5.86 -13.74 6.46
CA VAL A 118 6.26 -12.72 7.44
C VAL A 118 7.64 -13.07 7.99
N ASN A 119 8.59 -12.16 7.85
CA ASN A 119 9.91 -12.27 8.45
C ASN A 119 9.96 -11.40 9.70
N ALA A 120 10.04 -12.00 10.88
CA ALA A 120 10.08 -11.29 12.15
C ALA A 120 10.97 -12.05 13.14
N LYS A 121 11.73 -11.32 13.97
CA LYS A 121 12.63 -11.90 14.99
C LYS A 121 13.55 -13.01 14.42
N HIS A 122 14.15 -12.76 13.26
CA HIS A 122 15.02 -13.68 12.51
C HIS A 122 14.40 -15.03 12.09
N LYS A 123 13.07 -15.13 12.12
CA LYS A 123 12.31 -16.32 11.71
C LYS A 123 11.32 -15.97 10.61
N ARG A 124 10.86 -17.01 9.90
CA ARG A 124 9.93 -16.92 8.78
C ARG A 124 8.65 -17.65 9.12
N TYR A 125 7.52 -16.99 8.94
CA TYR A 125 6.18 -17.51 9.23
C TYR A 125 5.29 -17.30 8.03
N ARG A 126 4.24 -18.11 7.87
CA ARG A 126 3.11 -17.70 7.03
C ARG A 126 2.31 -16.62 7.74
N TYR A 127 1.58 -15.77 7.00
CA TYR A 127 0.77 -14.71 7.62
C TYR A 127 -0.15 -15.20 8.74
N PRO A 128 -0.95 -16.28 8.58
CA PRO A 128 -1.82 -16.75 9.67
C PRO A 128 -1.05 -17.28 10.88
N GLU A 129 0.12 -17.87 10.66
CA GLU A 129 0.98 -18.32 11.76
C GLU A 129 1.58 -17.13 12.53
N ALA A 130 1.95 -16.06 11.82
CA ALA A 130 2.42 -14.83 12.45
C ALA A 130 1.33 -14.17 13.32
N VAL A 131 0.07 -14.21 12.87
CA VAL A 131 -1.10 -13.78 13.66
C VAL A 131 -1.26 -14.64 14.91
N GLN A 132 -1.24 -15.96 14.79
CA GLN A 132 -1.35 -16.88 15.94
C GLN A 132 -0.23 -16.67 16.98
N LYS A 133 0.96 -16.24 16.53
CA LYS A 133 2.10 -15.92 17.40
C LYS A 133 2.08 -14.49 17.96
N GLY A 134 1.04 -13.71 17.67
CA GLY A 134 0.92 -12.32 18.12
C GLY A 134 2.01 -11.41 17.53
N LEU A 135 2.46 -11.68 16.30
CA LEU A 135 3.43 -10.82 15.59
C LEU A 135 2.73 -9.77 14.73
N LEU A 136 1.55 -10.10 14.21
CA LEU A 136 0.67 -9.22 13.46
C LEU A 136 -0.75 -9.32 14.02
N SER A 137 -1.56 -8.27 13.83
CA SER A 137 -3.00 -8.33 14.10
C SER A 137 -3.70 -9.31 13.15
N ALA A 138 -4.75 -9.97 13.66
CA ALA A 138 -5.64 -10.81 12.85
C ALA A 138 -6.48 -9.99 11.87
N PHE A 139 -6.67 -8.69 12.15
CA PHE A 139 -7.49 -7.81 11.34
C PHE A 139 -6.65 -7.05 10.32
N ILE A 140 -7.04 -7.21 9.06
CA ILE A 140 -6.60 -6.36 7.95
C ILE A 140 -7.79 -5.48 7.59
N TRP A 141 -7.56 -4.18 7.45
CA TRP A 141 -8.64 -3.25 7.10
C TRP A 141 -8.54 -2.81 5.65
N LYS A 142 -9.67 -2.83 4.96
CA LYS A 142 -9.84 -2.24 3.63
C LYS A 142 -10.73 -1.00 3.73
N TYR A 143 -10.50 -0.04 2.85
CA TYR A 143 -11.38 1.12 2.74
C TYR A 143 -12.40 0.88 1.64
N GLU A 144 -13.69 0.85 2.00
CA GLU A 144 -14.80 0.57 1.07
C GLU A 144 -16.07 1.26 1.59
N GLY A 145 -16.89 1.82 0.70
CA GLY A 145 -18.16 2.45 1.11
C GLY A 145 -18.01 3.65 2.06
N LEU A 146 -16.91 4.39 1.96
CA LEU A 146 -16.52 5.52 2.83
C LEU A 146 -16.11 5.13 4.27
N ASP A 147 -15.95 3.84 4.57
CA ASP A 147 -15.56 3.37 5.90
C ASP A 147 -14.40 2.36 5.84
N TRP A 148 -13.73 2.17 6.98
CA TRP A 148 -12.77 1.11 7.18
C TRP A 148 -13.50 -0.14 7.67
N MET A 149 -13.40 -1.21 6.89
CA MET A 149 -13.99 -2.50 7.24
C MET A 149 -12.95 -3.60 7.24
N HIS A 150 -13.20 -4.65 8.02
CA HIS A 150 -12.35 -5.83 8.02
C HIS A 150 -12.37 -6.49 6.63
N LEU A 151 -11.19 -6.89 6.18
CA LEU A 151 -11.04 -7.87 5.11
C LEU A 151 -11.60 -9.21 5.61
N GLY A 152 -12.55 -9.79 4.89
CA GLY A 152 -13.13 -11.08 5.28
C GLY A 152 -12.08 -12.20 5.32
N GLU A 153 -12.34 -13.24 6.12
CA GLU A 153 -11.39 -14.36 6.33
C GLU A 153 -10.97 -15.08 5.04
N ASN A 154 -11.84 -15.08 4.02
CA ASN A 154 -11.60 -15.70 2.71
C ASN A 154 -11.30 -14.67 1.61
N GLU A 155 -11.19 -13.38 1.96
CA GLU A 155 -10.83 -12.35 1.00
C GLU A 155 -9.31 -12.26 0.83
N SER A 156 -8.87 -12.08 -0.42
CA SER A 156 -7.47 -11.88 -0.76
C SER A 156 -7.14 -10.39 -0.93
N LEU A 157 -5.85 -10.06 -0.85
CA LEU A 157 -5.38 -8.74 -1.23
C LEU A 157 -5.43 -8.59 -2.76
N VAL A 158 -5.89 -7.44 -3.23
CA VAL A 158 -6.10 -7.14 -4.65
C VAL A 158 -5.10 -6.05 -5.08
N PRO A 159 -4.44 -6.18 -6.26
CA PRO A 159 -3.49 -5.19 -6.74
C PRO A 159 -4.15 -3.82 -6.90
N GLY A 160 -3.42 -2.77 -6.53
CA GLY A 160 -3.90 -1.39 -6.65
C GLY A 160 -4.74 -0.90 -5.48
N LYS A 161 -5.19 -1.77 -4.57
CA LYS A 161 -5.86 -1.39 -3.32
C LYS A 161 -4.86 -1.29 -2.17
N ALA A 162 -5.09 -0.34 -1.27
CA ALA A 162 -4.36 -0.23 0.00
C ALA A 162 -5.15 -0.82 1.18
N TYR A 163 -4.41 -1.28 2.18
CA TYR A 163 -4.91 -1.95 3.37
C TYR A 163 -4.17 -1.45 4.60
N LEU A 164 -4.83 -1.42 5.76
CA LEU A 164 -4.14 -1.21 7.04
C LEU A 164 -3.89 -2.54 7.73
N VAL A 165 -2.65 -2.72 8.19
CA VAL A 165 -2.21 -3.87 8.99
C VAL A 165 -1.45 -3.34 10.20
N GLU A 166 -1.73 -3.92 11.37
CA GLU A 166 -0.99 -3.63 12.59
C GLU A 166 0.07 -4.71 12.84
N ALA A 167 1.30 -4.28 13.09
CA ALA A 167 2.41 -5.14 13.48
C ALA A 167 2.77 -4.91 14.96
N MET A 168 3.03 -6.00 15.69
CA MET A 168 3.37 -5.94 17.12
C MET A 168 4.85 -5.62 17.38
N GLY A 169 5.59 -5.35 16.31
CA GLY A 169 7.02 -5.06 16.27
C GLY A 169 7.48 -5.03 14.82
N ASP A 170 8.72 -4.63 14.58
CA ASP A 170 9.26 -4.58 13.22
C ASP A 170 9.26 -5.97 12.54
N ALA A 171 8.79 -6.00 11.30
CA ALA A 171 8.67 -7.21 10.50
C ALA A 171 8.84 -6.89 9.01
N LYS A 172 8.86 -7.93 8.16
CA LYS A 172 8.81 -7.75 6.69
C LYS A 172 7.81 -8.70 6.07
N LEU A 173 6.91 -8.16 5.26
CA LEU A 173 6.08 -8.96 4.36
C LEU A 173 6.89 -9.30 3.11
N GLU A 174 7.02 -10.58 2.80
CA GLU A 174 7.69 -11.07 1.61
C GLU A 174 6.68 -11.68 0.64
N PHE A 175 6.67 -11.15 -0.58
CA PHE A 175 5.81 -11.54 -1.69
C PHE A 175 6.63 -12.28 -2.76
N ARG A 176 6.05 -13.34 -3.35
CA ARG A 176 6.71 -14.26 -4.28
C ARG A 176 5.86 -14.53 -5.51
#